data_AF-R7WUS7-F1
#
_entry.id   AF-R7WUS7-F1
#
_cell.length_a   1.000
_cell.length_b   1.000
_cell.length_c   1.000
_cell.angle_alpha   90.00
_cell.angle_beta   90.00
_cell.angle_gamma   90.00
#
_symmetry.space_group_name_H-M   'P 1'
#
loop_
_entity.id
_entity.type
_entity.pdbx_description
1 polymer ?
#
loop_
_entity_poly.entity_id
_entity_poly.type
_entity_poly.pdbx_seq_one_letter_code
_entity_poly.pdbx_strand_id
1 'polypeptide(L)'
;MQAYYVESQGLSAEDGHRILASTGTTTFPALDDALVARQQGTIDVIDGVGELPVAVDAAEGFDRRFDGVIEEAAASAGATYTRGETS
;
A
#
# COMPACT_ATOMS: atom_id res chain seq x y z
N MET A 1 15.62 4.04 10.91
CA MET A 1 15.03 3.43 9.70
C MET A 1 15.25 1.91 9.57
N GLN A 2 15.83 1.20 10.55
CA GLN A 2 16.09 -0.25 10.42
C GLN A 2 15.00 -1.17 11.02
N ALA A 3 14.06 -0.65 11.80
CA ALA A 3 13.20 -1.50 12.63
C ALA A 3 11.89 -2.01 11.97
N TYR A 4 11.50 -1.50 10.79
CA TYR A 4 10.15 -1.79 10.28
C TYR A 4 10.02 -3.03 9.39
N TYR A 5 11.13 -3.65 8.94
CA TYR A 5 11.07 -4.75 7.96
C TYR A 5 11.73 -6.07 8.35
N VAL A 6 12.40 -6.15 9.51
CA VAL A 6 13.20 -7.34 9.84
C VAL A 6 12.58 -8.21 10.94
N GLU A 7 11.73 -7.67 11.82
CA GLU A 7 11.22 -8.44 12.96
C GLU A 7 9.89 -9.20 12.73
N SER A 8 9.10 -8.91 11.69
CA SER A 8 7.74 -9.49 11.57
C SER A 8 7.56 -10.67 10.60
N GLN A 9 8.56 -11.01 9.77
CA GLN A 9 8.37 -11.93 8.64
C GLN A 9 9.30 -13.17 8.63
N GLY A 10 10.15 -13.35 9.65
CA GLY A 10 11.06 -14.51 9.72
C GLY A 10 12.11 -14.59 8.60
N LEU A 11 12.42 -13.46 7.97
CA LEU A 11 13.37 -13.37 6.87
C LEU A 11 14.77 -13.03 7.38
N SER A 12 15.79 -13.63 6.77
CA SER A 12 17.17 -13.21 6.99
C SER A 12 17.37 -11.78 6.43
N ALA A 13 18.31 -11.01 7.01
CA ALA A 13 18.61 -9.67 6.52
C ALA A 13 19.01 -9.65 5.03
N GLU A 14 19.67 -10.72 4.56
CA GLU A 14 20.06 -10.91 3.17
C GLU A 14 18.85 -11.13 2.25
N ASP A 15 17.87 -11.92 2.68
CA ASP A 15 16.62 -12.13 1.95
C ASP A 15 15.76 -10.87 1.92
N GLY A 16 15.72 -10.12 3.03
CA GLY A 16 15.08 -8.81 3.09
C GLY A 16 15.68 -7.82 2.09
N HIS A 17 17.00 -7.76 1.99
CA HIS A 17 17.69 -6.92 1.00
C HIS A 17 17.42 -7.35 -0.44
N ARG A 18 17.40 -8.66 -0.72
CA ARG A 18 17.08 -9.20 -2.05
C ARG A 18 15.66 -8.86 -2.49
N ILE A 19 14.68 -8.97 -1.59
CA ILE A 19 13.29 -8.60 -1.85
C ILE A 19 13.17 -7.09 -2.07
N LEU A 20 13.79 -6.27 -1.23
CA LEU A 20 13.78 -4.81 -1.40
C LEU A 20 14.42 -4.41 -2.74
N ALA A 21 15.53 -5.04 -3.13
CA ALA A 21 16.18 -4.81 -4.42
C ALA A 21 15.32 -5.25 -5.61
N SER A 22 14.48 -6.29 -5.47
CA SER A 22 13.60 -6.77 -6.54
C SER A 22 12.22 -6.09 -6.59
N THR A 23 11.81 -5.36 -5.55
CA THR A 23 10.47 -4.75 -5.43
C THR A 23 10.38 -3.36 -6.09
N GLY A 24 11.51 -2.83 -6.58
CA GLY A 24 11.62 -1.53 -7.24
C GLY A 24 11.52 -0.36 -6.25
N THR A 25 11.27 0.84 -6.76
CA THR A 25 11.12 2.04 -5.91
C THR A 25 9.92 1.89 -4.99
N THR A 26 10.17 1.93 -3.68
CA THR A 26 9.12 2.07 -2.67
C THR A 26 8.40 3.40 -2.91
N THR A 27 7.13 3.32 -3.27
CA THR A 27 6.26 4.47 -3.44
C THR A 27 5.12 4.36 -2.44
N PHE A 28 4.68 5.49 -1.91
CA PHE A 28 3.42 5.54 -1.19
C PHE A 28 2.32 5.62 -2.24
N PRO A 29 1.28 4.77 -2.19
CA PRO A 29 0.14 4.95 -3.08
C PRO A 29 -0.61 6.23 -2.69
N ALA A 30 -1.13 6.95 -3.67
CA ALA A 30 -2.07 8.04 -3.41
C ALA A 30 -3.36 7.41 -2.86
N LEU A 31 -3.97 8.03 -1.84
CA LEU A 31 -5.29 7.64 -1.34
C LEU A 31 -6.37 8.15 -2.30
N ASP A 32 -6.34 7.65 -3.53
CA ASP A 32 -7.26 8.05 -4.59
C ASP A 32 -8.38 7.02 -4.81
N ASP A 33 -9.34 7.38 -5.67
CA ASP A 33 -10.44 6.48 -6.03
C ASP A 33 -9.96 5.19 -6.70
N ALA A 34 -8.81 5.21 -7.37
CA ALA A 34 -8.25 4.01 -8.01
C ALA A 34 -7.74 3.01 -6.98
N LEU A 35 -7.09 3.47 -5.90
CA LEU A 35 -6.71 2.64 -4.76
C LEU A 35 -7.94 2.05 -4.07
N VAL A 36 -8.97 2.86 -3.83
CA VAL A 36 -10.22 2.40 -3.21
C VAL A 36 -10.91 1.35 -4.08
N ALA A 37 -11.02 1.57 -5.40
CA ALA A 37 -11.59 0.60 -6.32
C ALA A 37 -10.81 -0.72 -6.36
N ARG A 38 -9.46 -0.65 -6.33
CA ARG A 38 -8.61 -1.85 -6.26
C ARG A 38 -8.87 -2.63 -4.97
N GLN A 39 -9.03 -1.93 -3.85
CA GLN A 39 -9.29 -2.56 -2.57
C GLN A 39 -10.69 -3.19 -2.54
N GLN A 40 -11.69 -2.53 -3.12
CA GLN A 40 -13.02 -3.09 -3.28
C GLN A 40 -12.99 -4.38 -4.10
N GLY A 41 -12.26 -4.41 -5.22
CA GLY A 41 -12.10 -5.64 -6.00
C GLY A 41 -11.46 -6.79 -5.22
N THR A 42 -10.62 -6.50 -4.22
CA THR A 42 -10.07 -7.53 -3.32
C THR A 42 -11.13 -8.03 -2.33
N ILE A 43 -11.91 -7.11 -1.76
CA ILE A 43 -13.06 -7.44 -0.90
C ILE A 43 -14.05 -8.33 -1.65
N ASP A 44 -14.40 -7.97 -2.89
CA ASP A 44 -15.36 -8.71 -3.71
C ASP A 44 -14.90 -10.15 -4.00
N VAL A 45 -13.60 -10.37 -4.19
CA VAL A 45 -13.03 -11.71 -4.36
C VAL A 45 -13.19 -12.56 -3.09
N ILE A 46 -12.97 -11.97 -1.91
CA ILE A 46 -13.10 -12.66 -0.62
C ILE A 46 -14.58 -12.91 -0.29
N ASP A 47 -15.45 -11.93 -0.58
CA ASP A 47 -16.90 -12.08 -0.41
C ASP A 47 -17.46 -13.16 -1.32
N GLY A 48 -16.97 -13.24 -2.57
CA GLY A 48 -17.37 -14.25 -3.55
C GLY A 48 -17.09 -15.70 -3.13
N VAL A 49 -16.18 -15.91 -2.17
CA VAL A 49 -15.92 -17.24 -1.57
C VAL A 49 -16.60 -17.43 -0.21
N GLY A 50 -17.41 -16.46 0.24
CA GLY A 50 -18.19 -16.51 1.48
C GLY A 50 -17.37 -16.32 2.75
N GLU A 51 -16.16 -15.75 2.64
CA GLU A 51 -15.23 -15.61 3.77
C GLU A 51 -15.38 -14.29 4.54
N LEU A 52 -16.26 -13.38 4.11
CA LEU A 52 -16.55 -12.16 4.87
C LEU A 52 -17.76 -12.35 5.79
N PRO A 53 -17.61 -12.12 7.12
CA PRO A 53 -18.73 -12.23 8.07
C PRO A 53 -19.74 -11.08 7.96
N VAL A 54 -19.35 -9.97 7.32
CA VAL A 54 -20.17 -8.78 7.06
C VAL A 54 -19.78 -8.17 5.73
N ALA A 55 -20.71 -7.47 5.08
CA ALA A 55 -20.39 -6.66 3.91
C ALA A 55 -19.39 -5.56 4.29
N VAL A 56 -18.38 -5.35 3.45
CA VAL A 56 -17.34 -4.35 3.65
C VAL A 56 -17.34 -3.41 2.44
N ASP A 57 -17.40 -2.11 2.69
CA ASP A 57 -17.16 -1.08 1.69
C ASP A 57 -15.74 -0.54 1.89
N ALA A 58 -14.91 -0.65 0.84
CA ALA A 58 -13.56 -0.13 0.86
C ALA A 58 -13.50 1.36 1.22
N ALA A 59 -14.46 2.16 0.77
CA ALA A 59 -14.48 3.61 0.99
C ALA A 59 -14.61 3.97 2.48
N GLU A 60 -15.29 3.14 3.28
CA GLU A 60 -15.40 3.33 4.72
C GLU A 60 -14.09 3.02 5.47
N GLY A 61 -13.19 2.27 4.85
CA GLY A 61 -11.89 1.90 5.41
C GLY A 61 -10.79 2.97 5.21
N PHE A 62 -11.00 3.96 4.35
CA PHE A 62 -10.02 5.02 4.07
C PHE A 62 -10.41 6.34 4.73
N ASP A 63 -9.54 6.87 5.59
CA ASP A 63 -9.70 8.21 6.16
C ASP A 63 -9.08 9.27 5.25
N ARG A 64 -9.92 9.84 4.37
CA ARG A 64 -9.52 10.86 3.40
C ARG A 64 -9.37 12.27 3.97
N ARG A 65 -9.62 12.47 5.27
CA ARG A 65 -9.55 13.82 5.89
C ARG A 65 -8.14 14.40 5.88
N PHE A 66 -7.12 13.56 5.68
CA PHE A 66 -5.71 13.95 5.71
C PHE A 66 -5.06 14.00 4.32
N ASP A 67 -5.80 13.74 3.25
CA ASP A 67 -5.24 13.63 1.89
C ASP A 67 -4.43 14.87 1.50
N GLY A 68 -4.95 16.07 1.75
CA GLY A 68 -4.22 17.31 1.46
C GLY A 68 -2.91 17.47 2.24
N VAL A 69 -2.84 17.00 3.49
CA VAL A 69 -1.61 17.04 4.30
C VAL A 69 -0.60 16.01 3.79
N ILE A 70 -1.08 14.85 3.35
CA ILE A 70 -0.25 13.78 2.78
C ILE A 70 0.34 14.23 1.43
N GLU A 71 -0.45 14.89 0.58
CA GLU A 71 0.00 15.47 -0.69
C GLU A 71 1.08 16.53 -0.48
N GLU A 72 0.88 17.45 0.45
CA GLU A 72 1.86 18.48 0.79
C GLU A 72 3.17 17.87 1.35
N ALA A 73 3.04 16.87 2.24
CA ALA A 73 4.19 16.16 2.79
C ALA A 73 4.97 15.38 1.71
N ALA A 74 4.28 14.73 0.77
CA ALA A 74 4.92 14.00 -0.31
C ALA A 74 5.67 14.94 -1.27
N ALA A 75 5.04 16.07 -1.64
CA ALA A 75 5.65 17.08 -2.49
C ALA A 75 6.90 17.69 -1.84
N SER A 76 6.83 18.04 -0.54
CA SER A 76 7.97 18.59 0.20
C SER A 76 9.11 17.60 0.43
N ALA A 77 8.80 16.30 0.57
CA ALA A 77 9.78 15.23 0.72
C ALA A 77 10.38 14.75 -0.62
N GLY A 78 9.87 15.22 -1.77
CA GLY A 78 10.25 14.69 -3.09
C GLY A 78 9.83 13.24 -3.30
N ALA A 79 8.83 12.77 -2.55
CA ALA A 79 8.28 11.43 -2.69
C ALA A 79 7.42 11.33 -3.96
N THR A 80 7.39 10.16 -4.58
CA THR A 80 6.58 9.90 -5.78
C THR A 80 5.52 8.85 -5.48
N TYR A 81 4.32 9.05 -6.01
CA TYR A 81 3.22 8.08 -5.96
C TYR A 81 3.32 7.04 -7.07
N THR A 82 4.20 7.26 -8.05
CA THR A 82 4.37 6.43 -9.23
C THR A 82 5.54 5.48 -9.02
N ARG A 83 5.26 4.18 -8.88
CA ARG A 83 6.30 3.16 -9.07
C ARG A 83 6.86 3.36 -10.48
N GLY A 84 8.15 3.70 -10.60
CA GLY A 84 8.80 3.85 -11.91
C GLY A 84 8.60 2.57 -12.72
N GLU A 85 8.08 2.70 -13.93
CA GLU A 85 7.98 1.58 -14.86
C GLU A 85 9.40 1.17 -15.26
N THR A 86 9.82 -0.02 -14.84
CA THR A 86 11.07 -0.59 -15.33
C THR A 86 10.85 -1.00 -16.78
N SER A 87 11.52 -0.29 -17.69
CA SER A 87 11.56 -0.57 -19.13
C SER A 87 12.25 -1.89 -19.47
#